data_AF-A0A0H3EM33-F1
#
_entry.id   AF-A0A0H3EM33-F1
#
_cell.length_a   1.000
_cell.length_b   1.000
_cell.length_c   1.000
_cell.angle_alpha   90.00
_cell.angle_beta   90.00
_cell.angle_gamma   90.00
#
_symmetry.space_group_name_H-M   'P 1'
#
loop_
_entity.id
_entity.type
_entity.pdbx_description
1 polymer ?
#
loop_
_entity_poly.entity_id
_entity_poly.type
_entity_poly.pdbx_seq_one_letter_code
_entity_poly.pdbx_strand_id
1 'polypeptide(L)'
;MQGVLAGLPSGIPGIGLEIEGAVQHAPQPGRHSIRCSLKVNHRIDERAQYHLFCTSKSANTTCPKGPSRVLCRDIFDIFDYRNFSMPRANEIKKGMVLNYNGKLLLVKDIDIQSPTARGAATLYKMRFSDVRTGLKVEERFKGDDIVDTVTLTRRYVDFSYVDGNEYVFMDKEDYTPYTFTKDQIEEELLFMPEGGMPDMQVLTWDGQLLALELPQTVDLEIVETAPGIKGASASARNKPATLSTGLVIQVPEYLSPGEKIRIHIEERRYMGRAD
;
A
#
# COMPACT_ATOMS: atom_id res chain seq x y z
N MET A 1 -16.65 -48.21 -0.89
CA MET A 1 -16.89 -48.38 0.55
C MET A 1 -16.46 -47.11 1.26
N GLN A 2 -17.39 -46.42 1.92
CA GLN A 2 -17.12 -45.25 2.76
C GLN A 2 -16.30 -45.67 3.98
N GLY A 3 -15.21 -44.95 4.28
CA GLY A 3 -14.38 -45.14 5.47
C GLY A 3 -14.35 -43.85 6.28
N VAL A 4 -14.88 -43.91 7.51
CA VAL A 4 -14.99 -42.82 8.49
C VAL A 4 -13.68 -42.67 9.28
N LEU A 5 -13.32 -41.41 9.57
CA LEU A 5 -12.19 -40.93 10.40
C LEU A 5 -12.28 -41.38 11.87
N ALA A 6 -11.12 -41.58 12.52
CA ALA A 6 -10.96 -41.45 13.97
C ALA A 6 -9.52 -41.03 14.34
N GLY A 7 -9.37 -39.92 15.10
CA GLY A 7 -8.12 -39.50 15.78
C GLY A 7 -7.68 -38.05 15.52
N LEU A 8 -8.00 -37.14 16.45
CA LEU A 8 -7.87 -35.66 16.50
C LEU A 8 -6.42 -35.08 16.66
N PRO A 9 -6.13 -33.74 16.55
CA PRO A 9 -7.01 -32.60 16.87
C PRO A 9 -7.18 -31.48 15.82
N SER A 10 -8.42 -30.99 15.78
CA SER A 10 -8.91 -29.64 15.45
C SER A 10 -8.10 -28.76 14.48
N GLY A 11 -8.64 -28.63 13.25
CA GLY A 11 -8.37 -27.54 12.32
C GLY A 11 -9.33 -27.59 11.14
N ILE A 12 -10.48 -26.91 11.28
CA ILE A 12 -11.46 -26.45 10.25
C ILE A 12 -11.99 -27.51 9.24
N PRO A 13 -13.33 -27.75 9.17
CA PRO A 13 -13.91 -28.70 8.22
C PRO A 13 -14.04 -28.09 6.81
N GLY A 14 -13.66 -28.82 5.75
CA GLY A 14 -14.14 -28.51 4.40
C GLY A 14 -13.21 -28.67 3.20
N ILE A 15 -11.99 -29.24 3.32
CA ILE A 15 -11.07 -29.37 2.17
C ILE A 15 -10.62 -30.82 2.02
N GLY A 16 -11.28 -31.56 1.12
CA GLY A 16 -10.84 -32.87 0.67
C GLY A 16 -9.81 -32.72 -0.44
N LEU A 17 -8.56 -33.13 -0.20
CA LEU A 17 -7.52 -33.19 -1.21
C LEU A 17 -7.48 -34.63 -1.76
N GLU A 18 -8.15 -34.87 -2.89
CA GLU A 18 -7.98 -36.13 -3.64
C GLU A 18 -6.95 -35.93 -4.75
N ILE A 19 -5.85 -36.67 -4.66
CA ILE A 19 -4.80 -36.71 -5.69
C ILE A 19 -5.03 -37.97 -6.50
N GLU A 20 -5.66 -37.86 -7.67
CA GLU A 20 -5.65 -38.94 -8.66
C GLU A 20 -4.43 -38.76 -9.58
N GLY A 21 -3.49 -39.70 -9.51
CA GLY A 21 -2.36 -39.78 -10.43
C GLY A 21 -2.09 -41.24 -10.80
N ALA A 22 -2.28 -41.59 -12.07
CA ALA A 22 -1.90 -42.89 -12.59
C ALA A 22 -0.37 -42.94 -12.83
N VAL A 23 0.33 -43.81 -12.11
CA VAL A 23 1.75 -44.11 -12.36
C VAL A 23 1.83 -44.99 -13.61
N GLN A 24 2.00 -44.39 -14.79
CA GLN A 24 2.33 -45.14 -16.00
C GLN A 24 3.86 -45.30 -16.08
N HIS A 25 4.31 -46.50 -15.66
CA HIS A 25 5.62 -47.13 -15.88
C HIS A 25 6.92 -46.29 -15.82
N ALA A 26 7.81 -46.67 -14.90
CA ALA A 26 9.24 -46.82 -15.23
C ALA A 26 9.97 -47.74 -14.23
N PRO A 27 10.83 -48.66 -14.67
CA PRO A 27 11.82 -49.31 -13.83
C PRO A 27 13.22 -48.80 -14.19
N GLN A 28 13.66 -47.62 -13.71
CA GLN A 28 15.10 -47.29 -13.56
C GLN A 28 15.31 -46.17 -12.51
N PRO A 29 16.40 -46.21 -11.71
CA PRO A 29 16.74 -45.16 -10.76
C PRO A 29 17.23 -43.88 -11.46
N GLY A 30 16.60 -42.75 -11.17
CA GLY A 30 16.90 -41.43 -11.74
C GLY A 30 15.94 -40.34 -11.23
N ARG A 31 16.22 -39.07 -11.57
CA ARG A 31 15.29 -37.95 -11.35
C ARG A 31 14.11 -38.09 -12.32
N HIS A 32 12.93 -38.40 -11.80
CA HIS A 32 11.70 -38.48 -12.59
C HIS A 32 10.83 -37.24 -12.32
N SER A 33 10.36 -36.57 -13.36
CA SER A 33 9.34 -35.53 -13.24
C SER A 33 7.97 -36.18 -13.32
N ILE A 34 7.20 -36.14 -12.22
CA ILE A 34 5.80 -36.59 -12.23
C ILE A 34 4.93 -35.36 -12.49
N ARG A 35 4.10 -35.44 -13.53
CA ARG A 35 3.13 -34.40 -13.88
C ARG A 35 1.85 -34.66 -13.09
N CYS A 36 1.54 -33.82 -12.11
CA CYS A 36 0.29 -33.90 -11.35
C CYS A 36 -0.61 -32.71 -11.69
N SER A 37 -1.92 -32.94 -11.76
CA SER A 37 -2.95 -31.91 -11.96
C SER A 37 -3.68 -31.69 -10.63
N LEU A 38 -3.70 -30.45 -10.15
CA LEU A 38 -4.43 -30.09 -8.92
C LEU A 38 -5.88 -29.72 -9.29
N LYS A 39 -6.87 -30.33 -8.63
CA LYS A 39 -8.26 -29.89 -8.67
C LYS A 39 -8.60 -29.16 -7.39
N VAL A 40 -9.05 -27.91 -7.49
CA VAL A 40 -9.57 -27.13 -6.36
C VAL A 40 -10.96 -26.62 -6.73
N ASN A 41 -11.97 -26.95 -5.92
CA ASN A 41 -13.34 -26.44 -6.03
C ASN A 41 -13.91 -26.34 -7.46
N HIS A 42 -14.00 -27.48 -8.16
CA HIS A 42 -14.65 -27.62 -9.47
C HIS A 42 -14.08 -26.80 -10.65
N ARG A 43 -12.93 -26.12 -10.51
CA ARG A 43 -12.16 -25.63 -11.66
C ARG A 43 -10.85 -26.40 -11.79
N ILE A 44 -10.61 -26.90 -13.00
CA ILE A 44 -9.34 -27.52 -13.38
C ILE A 44 -8.44 -26.36 -13.81
N ASP A 45 -7.39 -26.08 -13.05
CA ASP A 45 -6.37 -25.13 -13.48
C ASP A 45 -5.32 -25.89 -14.30
N GLU A 46 -5.47 -25.89 -15.63
CA GLU A 46 -4.56 -26.59 -16.56
C GLU A 46 -3.21 -25.87 -16.73
N ARG A 47 -3.01 -24.69 -16.10
CA ARG A 47 -1.84 -23.84 -16.35
C ARG A 47 -0.66 -24.06 -15.41
N ALA A 48 -0.82 -24.83 -14.34
CA ALA A 48 0.26 -25.05 -13.38
C ALA A 48 0.95 -26.41 -13.59
N GLN A 49 2.13 -26.39 -14.19
CA GLN A 49 3.05 -27.53 -14.17
C GLN A 49 3.89 -27.48 -12.91
N TYR A 50 3.67 -28.42 -11.98
CA TYR A 50 4.50 -28.57 -10.79
C TYR A 50 5.54 -29.67 -11.03
N HIS A 51 6.81 -29.35 -10.86
CA HIS A 51 7.90 -30.34 -10.86
C HIS A 51 8.23 -30.75 -9.42
N LEU A 52 7.76 -31.91 -8.98
CA LEU A 52 8.22 -32.52 -7.74
C LEU A 52 9.57 -33.23 -7.98
N PHE A 53 10.61 -32.79 -7.26
CA PHE A 53 11.88 -33.50 -7.19
C PHE A 53 11.91 -34.35 -5.91
N CYS A 54 11.69 -35.66 -6.03
CA CYS A 54 11.96 -36.58 -4.94
C CYS A 54 13.45 -36.95 -4.92
N THR A 55 14.14 -36.69 -3.80
CA THR A 55 15.45 -37.29 -3.52
C THR A 55 15.30 -38.30 -2.39
N SER A 56 15.41 -39.59 -2.70
CA SER A 56 15.44 -40.63 -1.65
C SER A 56 16.85 -40.78 -1.10
N LYS A 57 17.09 -40.33 0.14
CA LYS A 57 18.23 -40.81 0.94
C LYS A 57 17.80 -42.04 1.73
N SER A 58 17.94 -43.22 1.14
CA SER A 58 18.17 -44.46 1.89
C SER A 58 18.57 -45.56 0.92
N ALA A 59 19.81 -46.03 1.05
CA ALA A 59 20.27 -47.26 0.43
C ALA A 59 19.76 -48.45 1.26
N ASN A 60 19.34 -49.52 0.57
CA ASN A 60 18.73 -50.74 1.08
C ASN A 60 17.30 -50.61 1.63
N THR A 61 16.34 -51.12 0.86
CA THR A 61 15.60 -52.38 1.12
C THR A 61 14.35 -52.37 0.21
N THR A 62 14.00 -53.54 -0.32
CA THR A 62 12.87 -53.88 -1.23
C THR A 62 11.75 -52.85 -1.49
N CYS A 63 11.46 -52.67 -2.78
CA CYS A 63 10.40 -51.85 -3.36
C CYS A 63 8.99 -52.34 -2.93
N PRO A 64 8.14 -51.49 -2.32
CA PRO A 64 6.77 -51.87 -2.01
C PRO A 64 5.94 -51.97 -3.30
N LYS A 65 5.39 -53.17 -3.58
CA LYS A 65 4.42 -53.40 -4.64
C LYS A 65 3.03 -52.98 -4.15
N GLY A 66 2.69 -51.71 -4.33
CA GLY A 66 1.36 -51.14 -4.03
C GLY A 66 1.36 -49.62 -4.20
N PRO A 67 0.19 -48.96 -4.29
CA PRO A 67 0.13 -47.51 -4.37
C PRO A 67 0.64 -46.90 -3.07
N SER A 68 1.90 -46.48 -3.08
CA SER A 68 2.54 -45.82 -1.94
C SER A 68 1.91 -44.44 -1.74
N ARG A 69 1.21 -44.24 -0.62
CA ARG A 69 0.74 -42.91 -0.18
C ARG A 69 1.96 -42.07 0.19
N VAL A 70 2.30 -41.11 -0.65
CA VAL A 70 3.27 -40.06 -0.32
C VAL A 70 2.57 -39.10 0.64
N LEU A 71 2.91 -39.16 1.92
CA LEU A 71 2.55 -38.12 2.86
C LEU A 71 3.45 -36.91 2.59
N CYS A 72 2.96 -35.97 1.80
CA CYS A 72 3.50 -34.60 1.80
C CYS A 72 3.18 -33.99 3.18
N ARG A 73 4.02 -34.27 4.18
CA ARG A 73 4.23 -33.31 5.26
C ARG A 73 4.93 -32.12 4.60
N ASP A 74 4.45 -30.92 4.88
CA ASP A 74 4.93 -29.65 4.34
C ASP A 74 4.17 -29.21 3.06
N ILE A 75 2.84 -29.18 3.14
CA ILE A 75 2.02 -28.20 2.41
C ILE A 75 1.49 -27.21 3.45
N PHE A 76 2.41 -26.47 4.07
CA PHE A 76 2.10 -25.17 4.64
C PHE A 76 2.93 -24.17 3.83
N ASP A 77 2.27 -23.09 3.41
CA ASP A 77 2.83 -21.95 2.67
C ASP A 77 3.05 -22.10 1.16
N ILE A 78 2.00 -22.46 0.40
CA ILE A 78 1.94 -22.20 -1.06
C ILE A 78 0.86 -21.17 -1.43
N PHE A 79 0.11 -20.65 -0.45
CA PHE A 79 -0.79 -19.52 -0.68
C PHE A 79 -0.03 -18.20 -0.46
N ASP A 80 0.16 -17.48 -1.56
CA ASP A 80 0.62 -16.09 -1.62
C ASP A 80 2.11 -15.80 -1.43
N TYR A 81 2.97 -16.42 -2.26
CA TYR A 81 4.15 -15.69 -2.77
C TYR A 81 3.71 -14.65 -3.82
N ARG A 82 2.81 -13.74 -3.45
CA ARG A 82 2.76 -12.42 -4.09
C ARG A 82 4.04 -11.70 -3.69
N ASN A 83 4.63 -10.96 -4.62
CA ASN A 83 5.89 -10.25 -4.45
C ASN A 83 5.87 -9.29 -3.23
N PHE A 84 6.10 -9.82 -2.04
CA PHE A 84 6.35 -9.04 -0.84
C PHE A 84 7.80 -8.61 -0.89
N SER A 85 8.03 -7.44 -1.45
CA SER A 85 9.18 -6.66 -1.02
C SER A 85 8.95 -6.40 0.47
N MET A 86 9.82 -6.95 1.31
CA MET A 86 9.86 -6.65 2.74
C MET A 86 10.93 -5.56 2.95
N PRO A 87 10.59 -4.28 2.73
CA PRO A 87 11.53 -3.21 2.98
C PRO A 87 11.81 -3.09 4.47
N ARG A 88 12.94 -2.46 4.75
CA ARG A 88 13.27 -2.04 6.11
C ARG A 88 12.49 -0.80 6.49
N ALA A 89 12.33 -0.54 7.79
CA ALA A 89 11.59 0.61 8.29
C ALA A 89 12.15 1.97 7.79
N ASN A 90 13.44 2.03 7.45
CA ASN A 90 14.08 3.21 6.87
C ASN A 90 13.66 3.51 5.41
N GLU A 91 13.15 2.52 4.68
CA GLU A 91 12.73 2.63 3.28
C GLU A 91 11.25 3.01 3.13
N ILE A 92 10.51 3.00 4.24
CA ILE A 92 9.08 3.33 4.27
C ILE A 92 8.90 4.83 4.01
N LYS A 93 7.95 5.15 3.11
CA LYS A 93 7.54 6.50 2.78
C LYS A 93 6.07 6.74 3.14
N LYS A 94 5.69 8.01 3.24
CA LYS A 94 4.30 8.43 3.36
C LYS A 94 3.48 7.88 2.18
N GLY A 95 2.24 7.48 2.43
CA GLY A 95 1.36 6.90 1.42
C GLY A 95 1.58 5.40 1.14
N MET A 96 2.56 4.75 1.77
CA MET A 96 2.67 3.27 1.73
C MET A 96 1.67 2.64 2.70
N VAL A 97 1.20 1.43 2.37
CA VAL A 97 0.36 0.62 3.27
C VAL A 97 1.17 -0.55 3.80
N LEU A 98 1.13 -0.70 5.12
CA LEU A 98 1.80 -1.77 5.85
C LEU A 98 0.76 -2.80 6.30
N ASN A 99 1.15 -4.06 6.28
CA ASN A 99 0.41 -5.12 6.96
C ASN A 99 1.07 -5.40 8.30
N TYR A 100 0.48 -4.88 9.38
CA TYR A 100 1.02 -5.01 10.73
C TYR A 100 -0.04 -5.57 11.68
N ASN A 101 0.27 -6.66 12.38
CA ASN A 101 -0.66 -7.38 13.26
C ASN A 101 -2.00 -7.76 12.58
N GLY A 102 -1.94 -8.10 11.28
CA GLY A 102 -3.13 -8.45 10.48
C GLY A 102 -4.04 -7.27 10.16
N LYS A 103 -3.56 -6.04 10.37
CA LYS A 103 -4.26 -4.79 10.00
C LYS A 103 -3.52 -4.10 8.87
N LEU A 104 -4.29 -3.51 7.97
CA LEU A 104 -3.78 -2.67 6.89
C LEU A 104 -3.70 -1.23 7.38
N LEU A 105 -2.47 -0.74 7.48
CA LEU A 105 -2.15 0.55 8.06
C LEU A 105 -1.57 1.46 6.97
N LEU A 106 -2.27 2.52 6.62
CA LEU A 106 -1.78 3.56 5.72
C LEU A 106 -0.86 4.53 6.48
N VAL A 107 0.37 4.69 6.01
CA VAL A 107 1.34 5.64 6.59
C VAL A 107 0.91 7.07 6.25
N LYS A 108 0.47 7.84 7.25
CA LYS A 108 0.14 9.25 7.09
C LYS A 108 1.33 10.15 7.38
N ASP A 109 2.08 9.86 8.43
CA ASP A 109 3.22 10.70 8.83
C ASP A 109 4.37 9.87 9.42
N ILE A 110 5.59 10.36 9.27
CA ILE A 110 6.83 9.71 9.72
C ILE A 110 7.69 10.76 10.42
N ASP A 111 7.94 10.55 11.71
CA ASP A 111 8.88 11.32 12.52
C ASP A 111 10.16 10.50 12.74
N ILE A 112 11.29 11.04 12.31
CA ILE A 112 12.59 10.38 12.37
C ILE A 112 13.36 10.95 13.56
N GLN A 113 13.51 10.13 14.59
CA GLN A 113 14.24 10.48 15.80
C GLN A 113 15.65 9.91 15.74
N SER A 114 16.57 10.73 15.26
CA SER A 114 18.01 10.42 15.25
C SER A 114 18.59 10.66 16.64
N PRO A 115 19.08 9.62 17.34
CA PRO A 115 19.60 9.79 18.68
C PRO A 115 20.95 10.52 18.68
N THR A 116 21.16 11.40 19.65
CA THR A 116 22.40 12.19 19.80
C THR A 116 23.58 11.36 20.33
N ALA A 117 23.31 10.20 20.92
CA ALA A 117 24.34 9.32 21.46
C ALA A 117 24.99 8.46 20.36
N ARG A 118 26.32 8.38 20.35
CA ARG A 118 27.07 7.52 19.42
C ARG A 118 26.66 6.06 19.61
N GLY A 119 26.02 5.46 18.61
CA GLY A 119 25.66 4.03 18.57
C GLY A 119 24.21 3.68 18.92
N ALA A 120 23.35 4.67 19.20
CA ALA A 120 21.92 4.43 19.32
C ALA A 120 21.26 4.33 17.93
N ALA A 121 20.29 3.41 17.79
CA ALA A 121 19.57 3.21 16.54
C ALA A 121 18.57 4.35 16.29
N THR A 122 18.46 4.79 15.03
CA THR A 122 17.41 5.74 14.61
C THR A 122 16.04 5.12 14.82
N LEU A 123 15.19 5.84 15.54
CA LEU A 123 13.81 5.44 15.81
C LEU A 123 12.88 6.15 14.82
N TYR A 124 12.04 5.37 14.16
CA TYR A 124 11.01 5.85 13.25
C TYR A 124 9.68 5.77 13.96
N LYS A 125 9.14 6.94 14.30
CA LYS A 125 7.82 7.06 14.89
C LYS A 125 6.84 7.32 13.75
N MET A 126 6.01 6.32 13.45
CA MET A 126 5.08 6.38 12.32
C MET A 126 3.65 6.52 12.82
N ARG A 127 2.89 7.42 12.18
CA ARG A 127 1.46 7.57 12.39
C ARG A 127 0.71 6.95 11.22
N PHE A 128 -0.19 6.05 11.58
CA PHE A 128 -0.98 5.25 10.69
C PHE A 128 -2.45 5.63 10.75
N SER A 129 -3.15 5.38 9.66
CA SER A 129 -4.60 5.25 9.63
C SER A 129 -4.94 3.82 9.26
N ASP A 130 -5.71 3.13 10.09
CA ASP A 130 -6.25 1.83 9.74
C ASP A 130 -7.22 1.98 8.56
N VAL A 131 -6.98 1.24 7.49
CA VAL A 131 -7.78 1.27 6.26
C VAL A 131 -9.21 0.78 6.48
N ARG A 132 -9.40 -0.20 7.36
CA ARG A 132 -10.72 -0.82 7.59
C ARG A 132 -11.54 -0.05 8.59
N THR A 133 -10.89 0.50 9.62
CA THR A 133 -11.58 1.15 10.75
C THR A 133 -11.46 2.68 10.74
N GLY A 134 -10.55 3.26 9.96
CA GLY A 134 -10.26 4.69 9.96
C GLY A 134 -9.56 5.18 11.23
N LEU A 135 -9.22 4.30 12.16
CA LEU A 135 -8.61 4.67 13.44
C LEU A 135 -7.15 5.08 13.24
N LYS A 136 -6.77 6.18 13.90
CA LYS A 136 -5.38 6.63 13.94
C LYS A 136 -4.59 5.74 14.92
N VAL A 137 -3.51 5.14 14.46
CA VAL A 137 -2.62 4.26 15.23
C VAL A 137 -1.20 4.83 15.18
N GLU A 138 -0.45 4.74 16.27
CA GLU A 138 0.93 5.22 16.32
C GLU A 138 1.83 4.07 16.76
N GLU A 139 2.83 3.73 15.93
CA GLU A 139 3.79 2.67 16.23
C GLU A 139 5.22 3.16 16.03
N ARG A 140 6.17 2.50 16.68
CA ARG A 140 7.60 2.85 16.63
C ARG A 140 8.40 1.67 16.10
N PHE A 141 9.21 1.95 15.09
CA PHE A 141 10.10 0.99 14.46
C PHE A 141 11.56 1.41 14.63
N LYS A 142 12.46 0.44 14.71
CA LYS A 142 13.89 0.67 14.55
C LYS A 142 14.22 0.62 13.06
N GLY A 143 15.24 1.35 12.62
CA GLY A 143 15.62 1.41 11.19
C GLY A 143 15.91 0.06 10.53
N ASP A 144 16.33 -0.95 11.30
CA ASP A 144 16.61 -2.31 10.81
C ASP A 144 15.40 -3.25 10.87
N ASP A 145 14.27 -2.82 11.42
CA ASP A 145 13.07 -3.64 11.48
C ASP A 145 12.53 -3.86 10.06
N ILE A 146 12.29 -5.13 9.72
CA ILE A 146 11.72 -5.55 8.45
C ILE A 146 10.20 -5.43 8.55
N VAL A 147 9.58 -4.76 7.60
CA VAL A 147 8.14 -4.50 7.63
C VAL A 147 7.46 -5.00 6.36
N ASP A 148 6.27 -5.57 6.56
CA ASP A 148 5.45 -6.12 5.48
C ASP A 148 4.73 -4.99 4.75
N THR A 149 5.07 -4.76 3.48
CA THR A 149 4.44 -3.71 2.66
C THR A 149 3.52 -4.27 1.62
N VAL A 150 2.39 -3.61 1.45
CA VAL A 150 1.38 -4.00 0.48
C VAL A 150 1.46 -3.05 -0.71
N THR A 151 1.46 -3.62 -1.93
CA THR A 151 1.46 -2.82 -3.14
C THR A 151 0.08 -2.22 -3.37
N LEU A 152 0.02 -0.90 -3.53
CA LEU A 152 -1.19 -0.14 -3.83
C LEU A 152 -1.32 0.10 -5.33
N THR A 153 -2.56 0.15 -5.80
CA THR A 153 -2.88 0.58 -7.16
C THR A 153 -3.19 2.07 -7.13
N ARG A 154 -2.39 2.85 -7.87
CA ARG A 154 -2.61 4.28 -8.09
C ARG A 154 -3.37 4.48 -9.38
N ARG A 155 -4.41 5.29 -9.33
CA ARG A 155 -5.25 5.65 -10.48
C ARG A 155 -5.30 7.15 -10.61
N TYR A 156 -5.11 7.68 -11.82
CA TYR A 156 -5.25 9.11 -12.05
C TYR A 156 -6.72 9.49 -12.11
N VAL A 157 -7.08 10.55 -11.41
CA VAL A 157 -8.46 11.01 -11.32
C VAL A 157 -8.56 12.50 -11.62
N ASP A 158 -9.75 12.92 -12.05
CA ASP A 158 -10.16 14.32 -12.11
C ASP A 158 -11.28 14.58 -11.11
N PHE A 159 -11.31 15.79 -10.56
CA PHE A 159 -12.42 16.23 -9.72
C PHE A 159 -13.69 16.40 -10.59
N SER A 160 -14.83 15.89 -10.12
CA SER A 160 -16.09 15.96 -10.85
C SER A 160 -17.04 16.98 -10.25
N TYR A 161 -17.56 16.73 -9.05
CA TYR A 161 -18.47 17.63 -8.34
C TYR A 161 -18.53 17.29 -6.85
N VAL A 162 -19.18 18.16 -6.08
CA VAL A 162 -19.50 17.95 -4.67
C VAL A 162 -21.00 17.64 -4.54
N ASP A 163 -21.34 16.57 -3.83
CA ASP A 163 -22.70 16.21 -3.44
C ASP A 163 -22.84 16.34 -1.91
N GLY A 164 -23.32 17.49 -1.45
CA GLY A 164 -23.48 17.77 -0.03
C GLY A 164 -22.15 17.76 0.75
N ASN A 165 -21.85 16.65 1.42
CA ASN A 165 -20.61 16.45 2.19
C ASN A 165 -19.65 15.43 1.53
N GLU A 166 -19.98 14.98 0.33
CA GLU A 166 -19.22 14.01 -0.45
C GLU A 166 -18.58 14.67 -1.66
N TYR A 167 -17.33 14.34 -1.92
CA TYR A 167 -16.54 14.82 -3.05
C TYR A 167 -16.36 13.66 -4.02
N VAL A 168 -16.80 13.86 -5.27
CA VAL A 168 -16.77 12.84 -6.31
C VAL A 168 -15.62 13.12 -7.26
N PHE A 169 -14.79 12.11 -7.47
CA PHE A 169 -13.66 12.09 -8.39
C PHE A 169 -13.90 11.02 -9.45
N MET A 170 -13.48 11.28 -10.68
CA MET A 170 -13.67 10.38 -11.81
C MET A 170 -12.33 9.85 -12.27
N ASP A 171 -12.20 8.54 -12.46
CA ASP A 171 -11.02 7.94 -13.08
C ASP A 171 -10.84 8.43 -14.53
N LYS A 172 -9.59 8.73 -14.91
CA LYS A 172 -9.26 9.20 -16.27
C LYS A 172 -9.32 8.11 -17.34
N GLU A 173 -9.12 6.85 -16.97
CA GLU A 173 -9.05 5.73 -17.90
C GLU A 173 -10.43 5.07 -18.07
N ASP A 174 -11.09 4.73 -16.98
CA ASP A 174 -12.31 3.91 -16.99
C ASP A 174 -13.59 4.66 -16.59
N TYR A 175 -13.48 5.96 -16.23
CA TYR A 175 -14.60 6.77 -15.76
C TYR A 175 -15.36 6.13 -14.58
N THR A 176 -14.65 5.38 -13.73
CA THR A 176 -15.20 4.91 -12.47
C THR A 176 -15.27 6.07 -11.48
N PRO A 177 -16.43 6.30 -10.81
CA PRO A 177 -16.54 7.32 -9.78
C PRO A 177 -15.97 6.83 -8.45
N TYR A 178 -15.11 7.63 -7.83
CA TYR A 178 -14.61 7.48 -6.47
C TYR A 178 -15.19 8.60 -5.59
N THR A 179 -15.77 8.23 -4.45
CA THR A 179 -16.44 9.19 -3.55
C THR A 179 -15.70 9.26 -2.22
N PHE A 180 -15.34 10.46 -1.80
CA PHE A 180 -14.71 10.73 -0.51
C PHE A 180 -15.61 11.60 0.36
N THR A 181 -15.65 11.32 1.65
CA THR A 181 -16.31 12.22 2.62
C THR A 181 -15.37 13.37 2.99
N LYS A 182 -15.93 14.54 3.31
CA LYS A 182 -15.14 15.72 3.71
C LYS A 182 -14.13 15.43 4.83
N ASP A 183 -14.51 14.62 5.81
CA ASP A 183 -13.66 14.29 6.97
C ASP A 183 -12.42 13.44 6.58
N GLN A 184 -12.50 12.69 5.48
CA GLN A 184 -11.40 11.86 5.00
C GLN A 184 -10.32 12.66 4.26
N ILE A 185 -10.72 13.77 3.61
CA ILE A 185 -9.87 14.58 2.73
C ILE A 185 -9.73 16.03 3.22
N GLU A 186 -10.02 16.32 4.48
CA GLU A 186 -10.01 17.69 5.03
C GLU A 186 -8.68 18.41 4.80
N GLU A 187 -7.56 17.69 4.92
CA GLU A 187 -6.23 18.26 4.72
C GLU A 187 -5.96 18.55 3.25
N GLU A 188 -6.36 17.66 2.37
CA GLU A 188 -6.22 17.74 0.91
C GLU A 188 -7.10 18.87 0.34
N LEU A 189 -8.29 19.08 0.90
CA LEU A 189 -9.22 20.15 0.50
C LEU A 189 -8.62 21.55 0.68
N LEU A 190 -7.70 21.75 1.63
CA LEU A 190 -7.01 23.05 1.81
C LEU A 190 -6.10 23.41 0.63
N PHE A 191 -5.66 22.42 -0.15
CA PHE A 191 -4.79 22.62 -1.30
C PHE A 191 -5.54 22.50 -2.62
N MET A 192 -6.77 22.01 -2.62
CA MET A 192 -7.57 21.80 -3.83
C MET A 192 -8.36 23.05 -4.20
N PRO A 193 -8.14 23.65 -5.38
CA PRO A 193 -9.00 24.70 -5.91
C PRO A 193 -10.43 24.18 -6.14
N GLU A 194 -11.43 25.08 -6.23
CA GLU A 194 -12.84 24.70 -6.45
C GLU A 194 -13.08 23.87 -7.72
N GLY A 195 -12.20 23.97 -8.73
CA GLY A 195 -12.27 23.18 -9.97
C GLY A 195 -11.44 21.90 -9.97
N GLY A 196 -10.82 21.53 -8.84
CA GLY A 196 -9.82 20.47 -8.78
C GLY A 196 -8.45 20.91 -9.28
N MET A 197 -7.51 19.96 -9.32
CA MET A 197 -6.16 20.17 -9.85
C MET A 197 -5.75 18.99 -10.75
N PRO A 198 -4.82 19.17 -11.70
CA PRO A 198 -4.31 18.07 -12.50
C PRO A 198 -3.50 17.07 -11.67
N ASP A 199 -3.31 15.87 -12.22
CA ASP A 199 -2.43 14.82 -11.71
C ASP A 199 -2.75 14.31 -10.29
N MET A 200 -3.98 14.48 -9.83
CA MET A 200 -4.49 13.83 -8.62
C MET A 200 -4.55 12.32 -8.83
N GLN A 201 -4.23 11.58 -7.77
CA GLN A 201 -4.26 10.13 -7.78
C GLN A 201 -5.09 9.59 -6.63
N VAL A 202 -5.81 8.52 -6.90
CA VAL A 202 -6.52 7.75 -5.89
C VAL A 202 -5.74 6.47 -5.62
N LEU A 203 -5.54 6.20 -4.33
CA LEU A 203 -4.96 4.97 -3.84
C LEU A 203 -6.07 3.97 -3.59
N THR A 204 -6.01 2.85 -4.30
CA THR A 204 -6.93 1.72 -4.13
C THR A 204 -6.17 0.46 -3.74
N TRP A 205 -6.82 -0.38 -2.94
CA TRP A 205 -6.32 -1.71 -2.60
C TRP A 205 -7.46 -2.71 -2.60
N ASP A 206 -7.34 -3.77 -3.40
CA ASP A 206 -8.36 -4.83 -3.55
C ASP A 206 -9.78 -4.28 -3.84
N GLY A 207 -9.85 -3.19 -4.61
CA GLY A 207 -11.09 -2.48 -4.93
C GLY A 207 -11.60 -1.54 -3.83
N GLN A 208 -10.96 -1.49 -2.67
CA GLN A 208 -11.28 -0.54 -1.61
C GLN A 208 -10.55 0.79 -1.81
N LEU A 209 -11.29 1.89 -1.67
CA LEU A 209 -10.78 3.26 -1.70
C LEU A 209 -10.03 3.57 -0.40
N LEU A 210 -8.79 4.06 -0.50
CA LEU A 210 -7.94 4.33 0.67
C LEU A 210 -7.76 5.82 0.94
N ALA A 211 -7.22 6.54 -0.03
CA ALA A 211 -6.80 7.91 0.13
C ALA A 211 -6.69 8.62 -1.21
N LEU A 212 -6.80 9.95 -1.16
CA LEU A 212 -6.48 10.85 -2.25
C LEU A 212 -5.03 11.31 -2.09
N GLU A 213 -4.23 11.15 -3.12
CA GLU A 213 -2.84 11.61 -3.21
C GLU A 213 -2.81 12.82 -4.16
N LEU A 214 -2.40 13.97 -3.62
CA LEU A 214 -2.23 15.19 -4.39
C LEU A 214 -0.82 15.25 -5.00
N PRO A 215 -0.61 15.98 -6.11
CA PRO A 215 0.72 16.26 -6.63
C PRO A 215 1.59 17.00 -5.61
N GLN A 216 2.91 17.01 -5.83
CA GLN A 216 3.85 17.66 -4.89
C GLN A 216 3.62 19.17 -4.77
N THR A 217 3.13 19.79 -5.85
CA THR A 217 2.96 21.23 -5.93
C THR A 217 1.58 21.60 -6.44
N VAL A 218 1.04 22.70 -5.93
CA VAL A 218 -0.19 23.32 -6.42
C VAL A 218 0.01 24.81 -6.65
N ASP A 219 -0.68 25.34 -7.64
CA ASP A 219 -0.68 26.76 -7.97
C ASP A 219 -1.99 27.38 -7.44
N LEU A 220 -1.88 28.32 -6.50
CA LEU A 220 -3.00 29.00 -5.84
C LEU A 220 -2.85 30.52 -5.92
N GLU A 221 -3.97 31.23 -5.92
CA GLU A 221 -4.01 32.69 -5.96
C GLU A 221 -4.07 33.28 -4.54
N ILE A 222 -3.34 34.38 -4.32
CA ILE A 222 -3.39 35.14 -3.08
C ILE A 222 -4.64 36.02 -3.06
N VAL A 223 -5.56 35.76 -2.14
CA VAL A 223 -6.78 36.58 -1.95
C VAL A 223 -6.50 37.77 -1.04
N GLU A 224 -5.79 37.55 0.06
CA GLU A 224 -5.54 38.59 1.06
C GLU A 224 -4.12 38.48 1.61
N THR A 225 -3.42 39.61 1.74
CA THR A 225 -2.15 39.68 2.45
C THR A 225 -1.92 41.07 3.02
N ALA A 226 -1.11 41.15 4.08
CA ALA A 226 -0.74 42.43 4.67
C ALA A 226 0.01 43.33 3.66
N PRO A 227 -0.23 44.65 3.68
CA PRO A 227 0.48 45.58 2.81
C PRO A 227 1.97 45.58 3.16
N GLY A 228 2.82 45.47 2.14
CA GLY A 228 4.27 45.53 2.31
C GLY A 228 4.70 46.93 2.78
N ILE A 229 5.58 47.00 3.78
CA ILE A 229 6.10 48.27 4.29
C ILE A 229 7.19 48.77 3.34
N LYS A 230 6.85 49.76 2.50
CA LYS A 230 7.81 50.47 1.65
C LYS A 230 8.83 51.20 2.54
N GLY A 231 10.02 50.63 2.70
CA GLY A 231 11.13 51.26 3.45
C GLY A 231 11.90 50.34 4.38
N ALA A 232 11.46 49.10 4.61
CA ALA A 232 12.29 48.09 5.27
C ALA A 232 13.33 47.55 4.28
N SER A 233 14.59 47.46 4.71
CA SER A 233 15.67 46.79 3.96
C SER A 233 15.20 45.41 3.47
N ALA A 234 15.47 45.10 2.19
CA ALA A 234 15.05 43.90 1.45
C ALA A 234 15.61 42.56 1.98
N SER A 235 15.97 42.49 3.26
CA SER A 235 16.32 41.23 3.92
C SER A 235 15.05 40.41 4.12
N ALA A 236 14.84 39.44 3.23
CA ALA A 236 13.91 38.29 3.29
C ALA A 236 13.00 38.20 4.53
N ARG A 237 12.03 39.12 4.63
CA ARG A 237 10.92 39.00 5.58
C ARG A 237 9.77 38.29 4.89
N ASN A 238 9.16 37.39 5.63
CA ASN A 238 7.95 36.70 5.20
C ASN A 238 6.76 37.35 5.89
N LYS A 239 5.66 37.44 5.16
CA LYS A 239 4.35 37.86 5.66
C LYS A 239 3.36 36.72 5.48
N PRO A 240 2.34 36.61 6.35
CA PRO A 240 1.23 35.70 6.11
C PRO A 240 0.41 36.17 4.90
N ALA A 241 -0.01 35.22 4.07
CA ALA A 241 -0.96 35.43 2.99
C ALA A 241 -2.03 34.33 3.01
N THR A 242 -3.28 34.74 2.80
CA THR A 242 -4.45 33.89 2.69
C THR A 242 -4.72 33.62 1.21
N LEU A 243 -4.87 32.35 0.86
CA LEU A 243 -5.10 31.88 -0.50
C LEU A 243 -6.58 31.68 -0.80
N SER A 244 -6.90 31.40 -2.06
CA SER A 244 -8.28 31.15 -2.52
C SER A 244 -9.00 30.04 -1.75
N THR A 245 -8.27 29.02 -1.28
CA THR A 245 -8.80 27.90 -0.48
C THR A 245 -8.96 28.22 1.01
N GLY A 246 -8.54 29.41 1.46
CA GLY A 246 -8.47 29.78 2.88
C GLY A 246 -7.19 29.30 3.59
N LEU A 247 -6.30 28.58 2.89
CA LEU A 247 -4.99 28.22 3.42
C LEU A 247 -4.15 29.47 3.69
N VAL A 248 -3.49 29.53 4.85
CA VAL A 248 -2.57 30.62 5.22
C VAL A 248 -1.13 30.12 5.16
N ILE A 249 -0.31 30.76 4.34
CA ILE A 249 1.13 30.43 4.21
C ILE A 249 2.01 31.67 4.35
N GLN A 250 3.29 31.43 4.63
CA GLN A 250 4.31 32.47 4.70
C GLN A 250 4.87 32.76 3.30
N VAL A 251 4.71 33.98 2.83
CA VAL A 251 5.13 34.42 1.50
C VAL A 251 6.04 35.65 1.60
N PRO A 252 6.96 35.88 0.66
CA PRO A 252 7.78 37.08 0.64
C PRO A 252 6.98 38.40 0.59
N GLU A 253 7.49 39.46 1.22
CA GLU A 253 6.78 40.75 1.32
C GLU A 253 6.44 41.42 -0.02
N TYR A 254 7.21 41.14 -1.08
CA TYR A 254 7.04 41.75 -2.40
C TYR A 254 5.82 41.26 -3.19
N LEU A 255 5.16 40.19 -2.74
CA LEU A 255 3.97 39.63 -3.40
C LEU A 255 2.72 40.43 -3.04
N SER A 256 1.86 40.66 -4.02
CA SER A 256 0.58 41.37 -3.85
C SER A 256 -0.61 40.42 -3.98
N PRO A 257 -1.80 40.79 -3.45
CA PRO A 257 -3.04 40.08 -3.76
C PRO A 257 -3.29 40.00 -5.28
N GLY A 258 -3.87 38.89 -5.74
CA GLY A 258 -4.12 38.58 -7.15
C GLY A 258 -2.95 37.88 -7.89
N GLU A 259 -1.80 37.70 -7.23
CA GLU A 259 -0.71 36.92 -7.80
C GLU A 259 -0.92 35.41 -7.57
N LYS A 260 -0.62 34.60 -8.60
CA LYS A 260 -0.57 33.15 -8.48
C LYS A 260 0.80 32.70 -8.00
N ILE A 261 0.79 31.79 -7.05
CA ILE A 261 2.01 31.25 -6.43
C ILE A 261 1.97 29.73 -6.40
N ARG A 262 3.16 29.14 -6.57
CA ARG A 262 3.38 27.70 -6.46
C ARG A 262 3.75 27.33 -5.03
N ILE A 263 3.09 26.30 -4.52
CA ILE A 263 3.19 25.86 -3.13
C ILE A 263 3.55 24.38 -3.10
N HIS A 264 4.50 24.02 -2.25
CA HIS A 264 4.78 22.64 -1.91
C HIS A 264 3.76 22.15 -0.88
N ILE A 265 3.00 21.10 -1.19
CA ILE A 265 1.88 20.63 -0.35
C ILE A 265 2.39 20.07 0.98
N GLU A 266 3.38 19.15 0.94
CA GLU A 266 3.87 18.50 2.17
C GLU A 266 4.54 19.47 3.15
N GLU A 267 5.42 20.37 2.66
CA GLU A 267 6.10 21.38 3.49
C GLU A 267 5.23 22.61 3.78
N ARG A 268 4.08 22.77 3.11
CA ARG A 268 3.21 23.96 3.17
C ARG A 268 3.98 25.26 2.90
N ARG A 269 4.89 25.21 1.92
CA ARG A 269 5.90 26.25 1.67
C ARG A 269 5.73 26.88 0.30
N TYR A 270 5.91 28.19 0.23
CA TYR A 270 6.07 28.91 -1.04
C TYR A 270 7.32 28.47 -1.81
N MET A 271 7.14 28.08 -3.08
CA MET A 271 8.23 27.69 -3.98
C MET A 271 8.59 28.79 -4.99
N GLY A 272 7.61 29.56 -5.46
CA GLY A 272 7.82 30.56 -6.50
C GLY A 272 6.52 31.16 -7.00
N ARG A 273 6.62 32.13 -7.92
CA ARG A 273 5.47 32.62 -8.68
C ARG A 273 5.08 31.56 -9.72
N ALA A 274 3.79 31.36 -9.90
CA ALA A 274 3.24 30.55 -10.98
C ALA A 274 2.87 31.48 -12.16
N ASP A 275 2.97 30.94 -13.38
CA ASP A 275 2.69 31.66 -14.63
C ASP A 275 1.19 31.73 -14.96
#